data_AF-A0A3R5QW81-F1
#
_entry.id   AF-A0A3R5QW81-F1
#
_cell.length_a   1.000
_cell.length_b   1.000
_cell.length_c   1.000
_cell.angle_alpha   90.00
_cell.angle_beta   90.00
_cell.angle_gamma   90.00
#
_symmetry.space_group_name_H-M   'P 1'
#
loop_
_entity.id
_entity.type
_entity.pdbx_description
1 polymer ?
#
loop_
_entity_poly.entity_id
_entity_poly.type
_entity_poly.pdbx_seq_one_letter_code
_entity_poly.pdbx_strand_id
1 'polypeptide(L)' 'MRKLNNYIKVGMVLNAFSLFFSRFTIIPDFILGVCLGAGISLMLLGIYAEKHDISKLRSYKLALINKVRKR' A
#
# COMPACT_ATOMS: atom_id res chain seq x y z
N MET A 1 -16.27 -15.16 3.28
CA MET A 1 -15.18 -14.64 2.43
C MET A 1 -14.34 -13.68 3.27
N ARG A 2 -13.04 -13.94 3.45
CA ARG A 2 -12.16 -13.01 4.21
C ARG A 2 -12.14 -11.68 3.46
N LYS A 3 -12.56 -10.60 4.12
CA LYS A 3 -12.63 -9.25 3.55
C LYS A 3 -11.19 -8.84 3.24
N LEU A 4 -10.80 -8.89 1.97
CA LEU A 4 -9.47 -8.42 1.53
C LEU A 4 -9.30 -6.98 2.03
N ASN A 5 -8.31 -6.79 2.88
CA ASN A 5 -8.03 -5.48 3.46
C ASN A 5 -7.65 -4.50 2.33
N ASN A 6 -8.13 -3.26 2.41
CA ASN A 6 -7.93 -2.28 1.33
C ASN A 6 -6.43 -2.08 1.01
N TYR A 7 -5.54 -2.28 1.99
CA TYR A 7 -4.09 -2.24 1.82
C TYR A 7 -3.55 -3.34 0.88
N ILE A 8 -4.04 -4.57 1.01
CA ILE A 8 -3.67 -5.68 0.12
C ILE A 8 -4.17 -5.37 -1.29
N LYS A 9 -5.41 -4.88 -1.41
CA LYS A 9 -5.99 -4.51 -2.70
C LYS A 9 -5.18 -3.40 -3.40
N VAL A 10 -4.77 -2.37 -2.66
CA VAL A 10 -3.92 -1.29 -3.19
C VAL A 10 -2.54 -1.83 -3.59
N GLY A 11 -1.87 -2.61 -2.74
CA GLY A 11 -0.57 -3.19 -3.08
C GLY A 11 -0.62 -4.10 -4.32
N MET A 12 -1.72 -4.84 -4.50
CA MET A 12 -1.95 -5.71 -5.65
C MET A 12 -2.18 -4.93 -6.94
N VAL A 13 -2.99 -3.86 -6.88
CA VAL A 13 -3.20 -2.95 -8.02
C VAL A 13 -1.89 -2.24 -8.40
N LEU A 14 -1.10 -1.82 -7.42
CA LEU A 14 0.16 -1.11 -7.63
C LEU A 14 1.22 -2.02 -8.28
N ASN A 15 1.32 -3.29 -7.84
CA ASN A 15 2.13 -4.31 -8.50
C ASN A 15 1.67 -4.61 -9.94
N ALA A 16 0.35 -4.77 -10.14
CA ALA A 16 -0.21 -5.05 -11.46
C ALA A 16 0.07 -3.90 -12.44
N PHE A 17 -0.07 -2.65 -11.99
CA PHE A 17 0.32 -1.47 -12.77
C PHE A 17 1.81 -1.46 -13.08
N SER A 18 2.67 -1.76 -12.10
CA SER A 18 4.12 -1.82 -12.32
C SER A 18 4.50 -2.86 -13.39
N LEU A 19 3.92 -4.06 -13.32
CA LEU A 19 4.10 -5.11 -14.34
C LEU A 19 3.60 -4.67 -15.71
N PHE A 20 2.46 -3.98 -15.77
CA PHE A 20 1.93 -3.45 -17.02
C PHE A 20 2.90 -2.43 -17.62
N PHE A 21 3.33 -1.43 -16.86
CA PHE A 21 4.29 -0.41 -17.33
C PHE A 21 5.67 -0.98 -17.67
N SER A 22 6.11 -2.05 -17.01
CA SER A 22 7.34 -2.77 -17.36
C SER A 22 7.35 -3.24 -18.80
N ARG A 23 6.18 -3.58 -19.33
CA ARG A 23 6.05 -4.09 -20.69
C ARG A 23 6.04 -2.99 -21.75
N PHE A 24 5.75 -1.76 -21.36
CA PHE A 24 5.74 -0.62 -22.29
C PHE A 24 7.10 0.08 -22.39
N THR A 25 8.10 -0.27 -21.55
CA THR A 25 9.46 0.33 -21.56
C THR A 25 9.48 1.85 -21.40
N ILE A 26 8.36 2.46 -20.98
CA ILE A 26 8.19 3.92 -20.82
C ILE A 26 8.91 4.42 -19.56
N ILE A 27 9.09 3.54 -18.57
CA ILE A 27 9.52 3.91 -17.23
C ILE A 27 10.93 3.34 -16.96
N PRO A 28 11.87 4.14 -16.43
CA PRO A 28 13.18 3.66 -15.99
C PRO A 28 13.06 2.46 -15.03
N ASP A 29 13.89 1.43 -15.22
CA ASP A 29 13.91 0.22 -14.38
C ASP A 29 14.00 0.52 -12.88
N PHE A 30 14.68 1.61 -12.50
CA PHE A 30 14.76 2.07 -11.11
C PHE A 30 13.37 2.38 -10.51
N ILE A 31 12.55 3.14 -11.22
CA ILE A 31 11.20 3.52 -10.77
C ILE A 31 10.32 2.28 -10.69
N LEU A 32 10.52 1.33 -11.61
CA LEU A 32 9.83 0.07 -11.65
C LEU A 32 10.17 -0.83 -10.46
N GLY A 33 11.46 -0.93 -10.11
CA GLY A 33 11.93 -1.62 -8.92
C GLY A 33 11.38 -1.00 -7.63
N VAL A 34 11.37 0.33 -7.53
CA VAL A 34 10.77 1.05 -6.39
C VAL A 34 9.26 0.78 -6.30
N CYS A 35 8.55 0.78 -7.43
CA CYS A 35 7.11 0.54 -7.48
C CYS A 35 6.75 -0.91 -7.08
N LEU A 36 7.49 -1.90 -7.58
CA LEU A 36 7.37 -3.30 -7.17
C LEU A 36 7.66 -3.48 -5.68
N GLY A 37 8.77 -2.91 -5.18
CA GLY A 37 9.13 -2.96 -3.77
C GLY A 37 8.10 -2.28 -2.85
N ALA A 38 7.58 -1.13 -3.26
CA ALA A 38 6.49 -0.43 -2.57
C ALA A 38 5.19 -1.24 -2.57
N GLY A 39 4.84 -1.89 -3.68
CA GLY A 39 3.66 -2.74 -3.77
C GLY A 39 3.75 -3.98 -2.88
N ILE A 40 4.91 -4.64 -2.84
CA ILE A 40 5.18 -5.81 -1.98
C ILE A 40 5.14 -5.41 -0.50
N SER A 41 5.81 -4.31 -0.14
CA SER A 41 5.80 -3.81 1.24
C SER A 41 4.40 -3.39 1.70
N LEU A 42 3.57 -2.80 0.83
CA LEU A 42 2.15 -2.53 1.13
C LEU A 42 1.34 -3.82 1.32
N MET A 43 1.59 -4.86 0.52
CA MET A 43 0.93 -6.16 0.70
C MET A 43 1.33 -6.81 2.02
N LEU A 44 2.62 -6.80 2.38
CA LEU A 44 3.12 -7.27 3.67
C LEU A 44 2.52 -6.50 4.84
N LEU A 45 2.49 -5.17 4.74
CA LEU A 45 1.79 -4.30 5.70
C LEU A 45 0.31 -4.66 5.79
N GLY A 46 -0.35 -4.92 4.66
CA GLY A 46 -1.76 -5.31 4.59
C GLY A 46 -2.06 -6.67 5.23
N ILE A 47 -1.15 -7.65 5.06
CA ILE A 47 -1.24 -8.98 5.70
C ILE A 47 -0.97 -8.89 7.19
N TYR A 48 0.07 -8.15 7.59
CA TYR A 48 0.36 -7.87 9.00
C TYR A 48 -0.84 -7.19 9.66
N ALA A 49 -1.45 -6.26 8.94
CA ALA A 49 -2.63 -5.55 9.32
C ALA A 49 -3.89 -6.45 9.38
N GLU A 50 -4.02 -7.47 8.53
CA GLU A 50 -5.13 -8.43 8.67
C GLU A 50 -4.96 -9.36 9.89
N LYS A 51 -3.71 -9.71 10.22
CA LYS A 51 -3.38 -10.63 11.33
C LYS A 51 -3.27 -9.96 12.70
N HIS A 52 -2.87 -8.69 12.75
CA HIS A 52 -2.76 -7.88 13.97
C HIS A 52 -3.77 -6.75 13.97
N ASP A 53 -4.37 -6.46 15.13
CA ASP A 53 -5.37 -5.40 15.27
C ASP A 53 -4.80 -4.01 14.93
N ILE A 54 -5.06 -3.56 13.70
CA ILE A 54 -4.62 -2.27 13.14
C ILE A 54 -5.39 -1.11 13.76
N SER A 55 -6.36 -1.35 14.65
CA SER A 55 -7.16 -0.26 15.21
C SER A 55 -6.27 0.78 15.87
N LYS A 56 -5.11 0.40 16.45
CA LYS A 56 -4.11 1.34 16.96
C LYS A 56 -3.52 2.24 15.87
N LEU A 57 -3.11 1.68 14.74
CA LEU A 57 -2.54 2.42 13.60
C LEU A 57 -3.60 3.30 12.91
N ARG A 58 -4.83 2.81 12.78
CA ARG A 58 -5.96 3.56 12.22
C ARG A 58 -6.33 4.74 13.12
N SER A 59 -6.43 4.52 14.43
CA SER A 59 -6.68 5.56 15.42
C SER A 59 -5.54 6.58 15.47
N TYR A 60 -4.30 6.14 15.36
CA TYR A 60 -3.14 7.04 15.29
C TYR A 60 -3.14 7.89 14.02
N LYS A 61 -3.43 7.30 12.86
CA LYS A 61 -3.57 8.03 11.58
C LYS A 61 -4.71 9.06 11.64
N LEU A 62 -5.87 8.70 12.20
CA LEU A 62 -6.99 9.61 12.43
C LEU A 62 -6.62 10.74 13.41
N ALA A 63 -5.92 10.43 14.49
CA ALA A 63 -5.45 11.43 15.44
C ALA A 63 -4.47 12.41 14.79
N LEU A 64 -3.57 11.93 13.93
CA LEU A 64 -2.61 12.77 13.20
C LEU A 64 -3.32 13.71 12.21
N ILE A 65 -4.28 13.19 11.43
CA ILE A 65 -5.09 13.99 10.51
C ILE A 65 -5.90 15.04 11.27
N ASN A 66 -6.52 14.68 12.38
CA ASN A 66 -7.24 15.65 13.23
C ASN A 66 -6.31 16.69 13.84
N LYS A 67 -5.06 16.33 14.15
CA LYS A 67 -4.05 17.27 14.67
C LYS A 67 -3.61 18.28 13.60
N VAL A 68 -3.51 17.86 12.35
CA VAL A 68 -3.20 18.75 11.21
C VAL A 68 -4.41 19.60 10.85
N ARG A 69 -5.63 19.05 10.87
CA ARG A 69 -6.88 19.76 10.53
C ARG A 69 -7.33 20.78 11.59
N LYS A 70 -6.80 20.71 12.82
CA LYS A 70 -7.04 21.69 13.88
C LYS A 70 -6.06 22.88 13.88
N ARG A 71 -5.16 22.99 12.89
CA ARG A 71 -4.42 24.23 12.63
C ARG A 71 -5.16 25.12 11.65
#